data_AF-A0A929EB58-F1
#
_entry.id   AF-A0A929EB58-F1
#
_cell.length_a   1.000
_cell.length_b   1.000
_cell.length_c   1.000
_cell.angle_alpha   90.00
_cell.angle_beta   90.00
_cell.angle_gamma   90.00
#
_symmetry.space_group_name_H-M   'P 1'
#
loop_
_entity.id
_entity.type
_entity.pdbx_description
1 polymer ?
#
loop_
_entity_poly.entity_id
_entity_poly.type
_entity_poly.pdbx_seq_one_letter_code
_entity_poly.pdbx_strand_id
1 'polypeptide(L)' 'MLKINTIIQEIERQTTHKLSDVSLTAISGGSINAAYKLQASNHAYFIKLNQLHFSFMFEAEAQGLEEMRALNC' A
#
# COMPACT_ATOMS: atom_id res chain seq x y z
N MET A 1 1.62 2.20 17.60
CA MET A 1 2.58 1.18 17.12
C MET A 1 2.04 0.63 15.81
N LEU A 2 2.84 0.64 14.74
CA LEU A 2 2.43 0.19 13.41
C LEU A 2 2.16 -1.32 13.45
N LYS A 3 0.92 -1.75 13.20
CA LYS A 3 0.56 -3.17 13.14
C LYS A 3 0.83 -3.73 11.74
N ILE A 4 2.11 -3.76 11.35
CA ILE A 4 2.52 -4.18 9.99
C ILE A 4 2.01 -5.59 9.64
N ASN A 5 1.96 -6.49 10.62
CA ASN A 5 1.41 -7.84 10.43
C ASN A 5 -0.06 -7.83 10.01
N THR A 6 -0.87 -6.89 10.52
CA THR A 6 -2.27 -6.74 10.09
C THR A 6 -2.37 -6.25 8.65
N ILE A 7 -1.47 -5.34 8.24
CA ILE A 7 -1.40 -4.87 6.85
C ILE A 7 -0.97 -6.02 5.93
N ILE A 8 0.02 -6.82 6.33
CA ILE A 8 0.47 -8.00 5.56
C ILE A 8 -0.69 -8.97 5.36
N GLN A 9 -1.42 -9.32 6.43
CA GLN A 9 -2.57 -10.22 6.36
C GLN A 9 -3.66 -9.69 5.42
N GLU A 10 -3.93 -8.38 5.44
CA GLU A 10 -4.91 -7.78 4.54
C GLU A 10 -4.44 -7.79 3.08
N ILE A 11 -3.16 -7.53 2.82
CA ILE A 11 -2.59 -7.66 1.46
C ILE A 11 -2.73 -9.10 0.96
N GLU A 12 -2.37 -10.10 1.77
CA GLU A 12 -2.50 -11.51 1.39
C GLU A 12 -3.96 -11.87 1.07
N ARG A 13 -4.90 -11.37 1.89
CA ARG A 13 -6.33 -11.59 1.71
C ARG A 13 -6.88 -10.98 0.41
N GLN A 14 -6.43 -9.79 0.05
CA GLN A 14 -6.93 -9.05 -1.12
C GLN A 14 -6.25 -9.46 -2.44
N THR A 15 -4.99 -9.88 -2.37
CA THR A 15 -4.19 -10.16 -3.57
C THR A 15 -4.02 -11.65 -3.85
N THR A 16 -4.40 -12.53 -2.91
CA THR A 16 -4.13 -13.98 -2.92
C THR A 16 -2.64 -14.37 -2.96
N HIS A 17 -1.74 -13.38 -2.90
CA HIS A 17 -0.30 -13.61 -2.81
C HIS A 17 0.06 -13.96 -1.37
N LYS A 18 0.87 -15.00 -1.17
CA LYS A 18 1.51 -15.27 0.13
C LYS A 18 2.79 -14.47 0.24
N LEU A 19 2.99 -13.79 1.36
CA LEU A 19 4.15 -12.93 1.59
C LEU A 19 5.11 -13.58 2.59
N SER A 20 6.24 -14.08 2.08
CA SER A 20 7.37 -14.58 2.86
C SER A 20 8.56 -13.63 2.79
N ASP A 21 9.47 -13.76 3.76
CA ASP A 21 10.74 -13.00 3.84
C ASP A 21 10.55 -11.48 3.71
N VAL A 22 9.58 -10.99 4.46
CA VAL A 22 9.11 -9.62 4.31
C VAL A 22 10.07 -8.63 4.98
N SER A 23 10.47 -7.61 4.23
CA SER A 23 11.19 -6.44 4.74
C SER A 23 10.42 -5.16 4.44
N LEU A 24 10.41 -4.24 5.40
CA LEU A 24 9.75 -2.94 5.27
C LEU A 24 10.82 -1.85 5.27
N THR A 25 10.81 -0.99 4.26
CA THR A 25 11.73 0.14 4.16
C THR A 25 10.94 1.42 3.98
N ALA A 26 11.21 2.44 4.80
CA ALA A 26 10.64 3.77 4.58
C ALA A 26 11.26 4.37 3.31
N ILE A 27 10.44 4.95 2.46
CA ILE A 27 10.91 5.62 1.25
C ILE A 27 10.54 7.10 1.29
N SER A 28 11.44 7.95 0.79
CA SER A 28 11.23 9.39 0.71
C SER A 28 10.17 9.73 -0.35
N GLY A 29 9.61 10.94 -0.29
CA GLY A 29 8.62 11.43 -1.26
C GLY A 29 7.19 11.61 -0.72
N GLY A 30 6.99 11.41 0.58
CA GLY A 30 5.71 11.63 1.24
C GLY A 30 5.70 12.91 2.07
N SER A 31 5.20 14.03 1.52
CA SER A 31 4.92 15.23 2.33
C SER A 31 3.63 15.08 3.14
N ILE A 32 2.65 14.34 2.60
CA ILE A 32 1.31 14.13 3.17
C ILE A 32 1.15 12.74 3.80
N ASN A 33 1.75 11.70 3.20
CA ASN A 33 1.65 10.32 3.67
C ASN A 33 3.03 9.80 4.09
N ALA A 34 3.10 8.98 5.14
CA ALA A 34 4.27 8.13 5.34
C ALA A 34 4.26 7.02 4.28
N ALA A 35 5.39 6.84 3.60
CA ALA A 35 5.51 5.94 2.46
C ALA A 35 6.51 4.82 2.76
N TYR A 36 6.14 3.59 2.43
CA TYR A 36 6.96 2.41 2.65
C TYR A 36 6.97 1.49 1.44
N LYS A 37 8.10 0.84 1.21
CA LYS A 37 8.21 -0.34 0.36
C LYS A 37 8.16 -1.58 1.24
N LEU A 38 7.22 -2.47 0.95
CA LEU A 38 7.18 -3.83 1.47
C LEU A 38 7.78 -4.75 0.41
N GLN A 39 8.94 -5.33 0.68
CA GLN A 39 9.59 -6.30 -0.19
C GLN A 39 9.37 -7.71 0.39
N ALA A 40 8.75 -8.58 -0.38
CA ALA A 40 8.66 -10.03 -0.14
C ALA A 40 9.50 -10.78 -1.18
N SER A 41 9.61 -12.11 -1.05
CA SER A 41 10.44 -12.94 -1.95
C SER A 41 10.11 -12.74 -3.44
N ASN A 42 8.81 -12.69 -3.79
CA ASN A 42 8.34 -12.62 -5.19
C ASN A 42 7.54 -11.36 -5.54
N HIS A 43 7.25 -10.52 -4.55
CA HIS A 43 6.35 -9.37 -4.71
C HIS A 43 6.91 -8.15 -3.99
N ALA A 44 6.58 -6.98 -4.51
CA ALA A 44 6.83 -5.72 -3.83
C ALA A 44 5.54 -4.90 -3.79
N TYR A 45 5.27 -4.27 -2.66
CA TYR A 45 4.13 -3.39 -2.47
C TYR A 45 4.58 -2.02 -2.03
N PHE A 46 3.88 -1.01 -2.51
CA PHE A 46 4.01 0.35 -2.03
C PHE A 46 2.86 0.64 -1.06
N ILE A 47 3.20 1.06 0.16
CA ILE A 47 2.25 1.31 1.24
C ILE A 47 2.26 2.80 1.54
N LYS A 48 1.07 3.42 1.46
CA LYS A 48 0.81 4.77 1.95
C LYS A 48 0.06 4.71 3.27
N LEU A 49 0.54 5.44 4.27
CA LEU A 49 -0.10 5.57 5.58
C LEU A 49 -0.36 7.04 5.91
N ASN A 50 -1.52 7.29 6.50
CA ASN A 50 -1.89 8.61 7.00
C ASN A 50 -2.78 8.51 8.24
N GLN A 51 -3.14 9.65 8.81
CA GLN A 51 -4.10 9.77 9.89
C GLN A 51 -5.51 9.43 9.40
N LEU A 52 -6.32 8.84 10.28
CA LEU A 52 -7.65 8.31 9.93
C LEU A 52 -8.59 9.35 9.30
N HIS A 53 -8.50 10.63 9.70
CA HIS A 53 -9.35 11.68 9.14
C HIS A 53 -9.02 12.03 7.67
N PHE A 54 -7.92 11.52 7.12
CA PHE A 54 -7.56 11.65 5.70
C PHE A 54 -7.94 10.41 4.87
N SER A 55 -8.80 9.51 5.38
CA SER A 55 -9.22 8.31 4.64
C SER A 55 -9.79 8.62 3.25
N PHE A 56 -10.54 9.72 3.12
CA PHE A 56 -11.11 10.19 1.85
C PHE A 56 -10.05 10.42 0.76
N MET A 57 -8.81 10.75 1.13
CA MET A 57 -7.72 10.92 0.17
C MET A 57 -7.32 9.60 -0.49
N PHE A 58 -7.38 8.49 0.25
CA PHE A 58 -7.11 7.16 -0.29
C PHE A 58 -8.24 6.68 -1.20
N GLU A 59 -9.49 7.00 -0.87
CA GLU A 59 -10.65 6.67 -1.71
C GLU A 59 -10.55 7.39 -3.07
N ALA A 60 -10.24 8.70 -3.06
CA ALA A 60 -10.06 9.48 -4.27
C ALA A 60 -8.88 8.99 -5.12
N GLU A 61 -7.75 8.63 -4.49
CA GLU A 61 -6.59 8.07 -5.21
C GLU A 61 -6.93 6.71 -5.85
N ALA A 62 -7.59 5.81 -5.11
CA ALA A 62 -7.99 4.51 -5.62
C ALA A 62 -8.95 4.64 -6.82
N GLN A 63 -9.90 5.57 -6.75
CA GLN A 63 -10.79 5.88 -7.87
C GLN A 63 -10.00 6.35 -9.10
N GLY A 64 -9.07 7.31 -8.94
CA GLY A 64 -8.26 7.81 -10.06
C GLY A 64 -7.38 6.73 -10.68
N LEU A 65 -6.80 5.82 -9.88
CA LEU A 65 -6.04 4.67 -10.39
C LEU A 65 -6.92 3.72 -11.21
N GLU A 66 -8.16 3.48 -10.76
CA GLU A 66 -9.11 2.62 -11.48
C GLU A 66 -9.58 3.26 -12.80
N GLU A 67 -9.85 4.57 -12.79
CA GLU A 67 -10.15 5.33 -14.00
C GLU A 67 -8.99 5.25 -15.01
N MET A 68 -7.75 5.43 -14.56
CA MET A 68 -6.57 5.28 -15.43
C MET A 68 -6.41 3.85 -15.96
N ARG A 69 -6.65 2.83 -15.12
CA ARG A 69 -6.63 1.42 -15.54
C ARG A 69 -7.66 1.15 -16.64
N ALA A 70 -8.85 1.74 -16.55
CA ALA A 70 -9.92 1.57 -17.53
C ALA A 70 -9.62 2.20 -18.90
N LEU A 71 -8.68 3.16 -18.96
CA LEU A 71 -8.29 3.83 -20.20
C LEU A 71 -7.36 2.98 -21.09
N ASN A 72 -6.81 1.84 -20.60
CA ASN A 72 -5.92 0.93 -21.35
C ASN A 72 -4.78 1.64 -22.12
N CYS A 73 -4.25 2.74 -21.57
CA CYS A 73 -3.14 3.50 -22.14
C CYS A 73 -1.83 2.70 -22.18
#